data_AF-A0A536UUB3-F1
#
_entry.id   AF-A0A536UUB3-F1
#
_cell.length_a   1.000
_cell.length_b   1.000
_cell.length_c   1.000
_cell.angle_alpha   90.00
_cell.angle_beta   90.00
_cell.angle_gamma   90.00
#
_symmetry.space_group_name_H-M   'P 1'
#
loop_
_entity.id
_entity.type
_entity.pdbx_description
1 polymer ?
#
loop_
_entity_poly.entity_id
_entity_poly.type
_entity_poly.pdbx_seq_one_letter_code
_entity_poly.pdbx_strand_id
1 'polypeptide(L)'
;MRAMRWMAVLLALQACGGGGGDGGATAAMPVAADIGCGLANFQVDALRIVNAKRAQGASCGMHGNFAPAAAVAWNTALANAAYGHSRDMADHNFFSHTGSNG
;
A
#
# COMPACT_ATOMS: atom_id res chain seq x y z
N MET A 1 -47.62 -19.15 -29.85
CA MET A 1 -47.82 -17.69 -29.83
C MET A 1 -46.79 -17.09 -28.87
N ARG A 2 -45.92 -16.20 -29.39
CA ARG A 2 -45.19 -15.06 -28.79
C ARG A 2 -45.04 -15.05 -27.24
N ALA A 3 -43.90 -14.77 -26.61
CA ALA A 3 -42.70 -14.07 -27.09
C ALA A 3 -41.51 -14.33 -26.14
N MET A 4 -40.35 -14.46 -26.79
CA MET A 4 -39.00 -14.25 -26.27
C MET A 4 -38.90 -12.93 -25.49
N ARG A 5 -38.63 -12.98 -24.18
CA ARG A 5 -38.23 -11.81 -23.39
C ARG A 5 -36.72 -11.85 -23.20
N TRP A 6 -36.03 -11.11 -24.05
CA TRP A 6 -34.66 -10.68 -23.87
C TRP A 6 -34.60 -9.78 -22.62
N MET A 7 -33.83 -10.17 -21.60
CA MET A 7 -33.37 -9.22 -20.59
C MET A 7 -31.84 -9.31 -20.51
N ALA A 8 -31.25 -8.36 -21.23
CA ALA A 8 -30.00 -7.68 -20.99
C ALA A 8 -29.07 -8.26 -19.91
N VAL A 9 -27.94 -8.77 -20.38
CA VAL A 9 -26.70 -8.88 -19.62
C VAL A 9 -26.30 -7.46 -19.18
N LEU A 10 -26.48 -7.16 -17.89
CA LEU A 10 -25.93 -5.96 -17.27
C LEU A 10 -24.42 -6.17 -17.07
N LEU A 11 -23.66 -5.61 -18.00
CA LEU A 11 -22.22 -5.45 -17.91
C LEU A 11 -21.94 -4.39 -16.82
N ALA A 12 -21.66 -4.81 -15.58
CA ALA A 12 -21.20 -3.91 -14.53
C ALA A 12 -19.73 -3.55 -14.79
N LEU A 13 -19.53 -2.46 -15.53
CA LEU A 13 -18.24 -1.79 -15.67
C LEU A 13 -17.94 -1.07 -14.35
N GLN A 14 -17.18 -1.73 -13.47
CA GLN A 14 -16.69 -1.10 -12.25
C GLN A 14 -15.57 -0.12 -12.63
N ALA A 15 -15.95 1.14 -12.87
CA ALA A 15 -15.03 2.24 -13.05
C ALA A 15 -14.39 2.60 -11.71
N CYS A 16 -13.07 2.46 -11.61
CA CYS A 16 -12.28 3.19 -10.61
C CYS A 16 -12.14 4.62 -11.14
N GLY A 17 -12.90 5.57 -10.60
CA GLY A 17 -12.80 6.97 -11.01
C GLY A 17 -13.87 7.89 -10.42
N GLY A 18 -13.45 8.77 -9.53
CA GLY A 18 -14.21 9.92 -9.03
C GLY A 18 -13.64 10.35 -7.67
N GLY A 19 -13.36 11.61 -7.35
CA GLY A 19 -13.63 12.92 -7.95
C GLY A 19 -13.60 13.93 -6.80
N GLY A 20 -12.88 15.05 -6.94
CA GLY A 20 -12.64 16.02 -5.86
C GLY A 20 -13.85 16.87 -5.45
N GLY A 21 -13.78 17.44 -4.22
CA GLY A 21 -14.70 18.45 -3.69
C GLY A 21 -14.30 18.90 -2.27
N ASP A 22 -14.10 20.21 -2.11
CA ASP A 22 -13.53 20.90 -0.93
C ASP A 22 -14.51 21.06 0.25
N GLY A 23 -14.00 21.03 1.49
CA GLY A 23 -14.77 21.43 2.69
C GLY A 23 -14.11 21.04 4.01
N GLY A 24 -13.72 22.04 4.81
CA GLY A 24 -12.85 21.87 5.98
C GLY A 24 -13.48 21.41 7.30
N ALA A 25 -12.56 20.94 8.16
CA ALA A 25 -12.53 20.99 9.63
C ALA A 25 -13.29 19.96 10.49
N THR A 26 -12.45 19.10 11.09
CA THR A 26 -12.50 18.43 12.41
C THR A 26 -13.19 17.07 12.60
N ALA A 27 -12.44 16.21 13.30
CA ALA A 27 -12.84 14.97 13.98
C ALA A 27 -12.93 13.67 13.15
N ALA A 28 -11.78 13.02 13.01
CA ALA A 28 -11.48 11.68 13.55
C ALA A 28 -10.18 11.22 12.88
N MET A 29 -9.18 10.78 13.64
CA MET A 29 -8.14 9.96 13.02
C MET A 29 -8.87 8.81 12.32
N PRO A 30 -8.68 8.59 11.00
CA PRO A 30 -9.24 7.41 10.42
C PRO A 30 -8.56 6.24 11.12
N VAL A 31 -9.41 5.38 11.70
CA VAL A 31 -9.17 3.96 11.93
C VAL A 31 -7.94 3.52 11.17
N ALA A 32 -6.90 3.06 11.89
CA ALA A 32 -5.62 2.58 11.35
C ALA A 32 -5.67 2.54 9.82
N ALA A 33 -5.28 3.66 9.19
CA ALA A 33 -5.50 3.90 7.77
C ALA A 33 -5.14 2.60 7.04
N ASP A 34 -5.87 2.27 5.99
CA ASP A 34 -5.57 1.09 5.19
C ASP A 34 -4.18 1.26 4.53
N ILE A 35 -3.11 1.09 5.31
CA ILE A 35 -1.71 1.24 4.89
C ILE A 35 -1.43 0.29 3.72
N GLY A 36 -2.23 -0.77 3.59
CA GLY A 36 -2.22 -1.68 2.45
C GLY A 36 -2.84 -1.15 1.16
N CYS A 37 -3.41 0.06 1.09
CA CYS A 37 -4.06 0.61 -0.10
C CYS A 37 -5.04 -0.37 -0.75
N GLY A 38 -5.91 -0.99 0.06
CA GLY A 38 -6.84 -2.04 -0.38
C GLY A 38 -6.25 -3.47 -0.50
N LEU A 39 -4.96 -3.67 -0.22
CA LEU A 39 -4.36 -5.00 -0.16
C LEU A 39 -4.71 -5.71 1.14
N ALA A 40 -5.40 -6.85 1.03
CA ALA A 40 -5.67 -7.71 2.17
C ALA A 40 -4.36 -8.21 2.80
N ASN A 41 -4.31 -8.24 4.13
CA ASN A 41 -3.19 -8.77 4.92
C ASN A 41 -1.81 -8.11 4.70
N PHE A 42 -1.76 -6.90 4.11
CA PHE A 42 -0.51 -6.22 3.76
C PHE A 42 0.57 -6.25 4.84
N GLN A 43 0.22 -5.87 6.08
CA GLN A 43 1.17 -5.85 7.19
C GLN A 43 1.79 -7.23 7.46
N VAL A 44 0.95 -8.27 7.50
CA VAL A 44 1.40 -9.64 7.78
C VAL A 44 2.32 -10.13 6.68
N ASP A 45 1.93 -9.93 5.43
CA ASP A 45 2.71 -10.38 4.28
C ASP A 45 4.01 -9.63 4.10
N ALA A 46 4.00 -8.30 4.23
CA ALA A 46 5.20 -7.48 4.16
C ALA A 46 6.22 -7.91 5.23
N LEU A 47 5.79 -8.05 6.49
CA LEU A 47 6.67 -8.46 7.58
C LEU A 47 7.20 -9.88 7.38
N ARG A 48 6.33 -10.81 6.97
CA ARG A 48 6.71 -12.21 6.69
C ARG A 48 7.76 -12.29 5.59
N ILE A 49 7.56 -11.62 4.47
CA ILE A 49 8.47 -11.66 3.32
C ILE A 49 9.82 -11.04 3.67
N VAL A 50 9.82 -9.87 4.34
CA VAL A 50 11.06 -9.20 4.77
C VAL A 50 11.84 -10.08 5.74
N ASN A 51 11.19 -10.65 6.76
CA ASN A 51 11.87 -11.51 7.73
C ASN A 51 12.36 -12.82 7.09
N ALA A 52 11.62 -13.40 6.14
CA ALA A 52 12.08 -14.56 5.39
C ALA A 52 13.36 -14.26 4.60
N LYS A 53 13.49 -13.06 4.02
CA LYS A 53 14.71 -12.63 3.33
C LYS A 53 15.85 -12.35 4.29
N ARG A 54 15.59 -11.69 5.41
CA ARG A 54 16.62 -11.43 6.44
C ARG A 54 17.25 -12.72 6.97
N ALA A 55 16.46 -13.77 7.15
CA ALA A 55 16.93 -15.06 7.65
C ALA A 55 17.83 -15.83 6.67
N GLN A 56 17.95 -15.41 5.41
CA GLN A 56 18.76 -16.11 4.40
C GLN A 56 20.23 -15.66 4.41
N GLY A 57 20.54 -14.48 4.96
CA GLY A 57 21.80 -13.81 4.68
C GLY A 57 21.86 -13.36 3.20
N ALA A 58 23.00 -12.84 2.75
CA ALA A 58 23.15 -12.40 1.37
C ALA A 58 24.62 -12.38 0.91
N SER A 59 24.84 -12.60 -0.39
CA SER A 59 26.09 -12.23 -1.05
C SER A 59 25.90 -10.87 -1.73
N CYS A 60 26.72 -9.89 -1.37
CA CYS A 60 26.60 -8.51 -1.83
C CYS A 60 27.73 -8.12 -2.80
N GLY A 61 28.20 -9.10 -3.60
CA GLY A 61 29.26 -8.91 -4.59
C GLY A 61 30.59 -8.59 -3.92
N MET A 62 31.22 -7.49 -4.34
CA MET A 62 32.50 -7.02 -3.77
C MET A 62 32.40 -6.86 -2.25
N HIS A 63 31.24 -6.44 -1.72
CA HIS A 63 31.05 -6.21 -0.29
C HIS A 63 31.04 -7.49 0.56
N GLY A 64 31.15 -8.66 -0.07
CA GLY A 64 31.30 -9.94 0.61
C GLY A 64 29.97 -10.62 0.94
N ASN A 65 30.07 -11.65 1.78
CA ASN A 65 28.94 -12.45 2.22
C ASN A 65 28.55 -12.07 3.64
N PHE A 66 27.26 -11.84 3.85
CA PHE A 66 26.67 -11.47 5.12
C PHE A 66 25.83 -12.62 5.65
N ALA A 67 26.01 -12.93 6.92
CA ALA A 67 25.22 -13.92 7.64
C ALA A 67 23.75 -13.50 7.75
N PRO A 68 22.83 -14.45 8.05
CA PRO A 68 21.44 -14.15 8.39
C PRO A 68 21.30 -13.02 9.42
N ALA A 69 20.31 -12.15 9.21
CA ALA A 69 19.95 -11.07 10.12
C ALA A 69 18.73 -11.44 10.98
N ALA A 70 18.70 -10.96 12.22
CA ALA A 70 17.57 -11.17 13.13
C ALA A 70 16.26 -10.59 12.56
N ALA A 71 15.12 -11.21 12.88
CA ALA A 71 13.82 -10.72 12.47
C ALA A 71 13.53 -9.32 13.02
N VAL A 72 12.88 -8.48 12.22
CA VAL A 72 12.33 -7.20 12.67
C VAL A 72 10.88 -7.37 13.10
N ALA A 73 10.42 -6.47 13.96
CA ALA A 73 9.02 -6.36 14.36
C ALA A 73 8.36 -5.17 13.64
N TRP A 74 7.05 -5.27 13.46
CA TRP A 74 6.26 -4.16 12.94
C TRP A 74 6.28 -2.98 13.93
N ASN A 75 6.38 -1.77 13.40
CA ASN A 75 6.22 -0.54 14.18
C ASN A 75 5.18 0.35 13.51
N THR A 76 4.09 0.63 14.22
CA THR A 76 2.96 1.40 13.69
C THR A 76 3.33 2.84 13.33
N ALA A 77 4.22 3.49 14.09
CA ALA A 77 4.65 4.85 13.78
C ALA A 77 5.46 4.90 12.47
N LEU A 78 6.37 3.95 12.27
CA LEU A 78 7.11 3.82 11.01
C LEU A 78 6.20 3.50 9.83
N ALA A 79 5.20 2.64 10.03
CA ALA A 79 4.23 2.31 8.99
C ALA A 79 3.38 3.52 8.57
N ASN A 80 2.92 4.32 9.53
CA ASN A 80 2.18 5.56 9.24
C ASN A 80 3.04 6.59 8.51
N ALA A 81 4.31 6.75 8.90
CA ALA A 81 5.24 7.63 8.22
C ALA A 81 5.49 7.19 6.76
N ALA A 82 5.74 5.88 6.56
CA ALA A 82 5.94 5.31 5.23
C ALA A 82 4.69 5.48 4.35
N TYR A 83 3.49 5.25 4.88
CA TYR A 83 2.24 5.47 4.17
C TYR A 83 2.06 6.94 3.75
N GLY A 84 2.31 7.88 4.66
CA GLY A 84 2.26 9.31 4.35
C GLY A 84 3.22 9.70 3.22
N HIS A 85 4.47 9.22 3.28
CA HIS A 85 5.47 9.47 2.23
C HIS A 85 5.10 8.82 0.88
N SER A 86 4.58 7.59 0.90
CA SER A 86 4.10 6.92 -0.31
C SER A 86 2.91 7.65 -0.95
N ARG A 87 2.02 8.23 -0.13
CA ARG A 87 0.92 9.06 -0.63
C ARG A 87 1.41 10.36 -1.22
N ASP A 88 2.35 11.04 -0.57
CA ASP A 88 2.96 12.27 -1.09
C ASP A 88 3.60 12.06 -2.47
N MET A 89 4.37 10.97 -2.63
CA MET A 89 4.94 10.57 -3.91
C MET A 89 3.88 10.30 -4.99
N ALA A 90 2.78 9.64 -4.62
CA ALA A 90 1.69 9.33 -5.54
C ALA A 90 0.89 10.58 -5.95
N ASP A 91 0.55 11.42 -4.98
CA ASP A 91 -0.27 12.62 -5.18
C ASP A 91 0.48 13.70 -5.99
N HIS A 92 1.81 13.78 -5.86
CA HIS A 92 2.66 14.73 -6.57
C HIS A 92 3.48 14.13 -7.73
N ASN A 93 3.28 12.85 -8.05
CA ASN A 93 3.89 12.14 -9.17
C ASN A 93 5.44 12.23 -9.20
N PHE A 94 6.08 11.87 -8.09
CA PHE A 94 7.54 11.79 -8.01
C PHE A 94 8.01 10.54 -7.25
N PHE A 95 9.30 10.20 -7.37
CA PHE A 95 9.94 9.14 -6.59
C PHE A 95 11.27 9.64 -6.01
N SER A 96 11.31 9.81 -4.70
CA SER A 96 12.47 10.37 -3.98
C SER A 96 12.47 9.94 -2.51
N HIS A 97 13.64 10.03 -1.88
CA HIS A 97 13.76 9.91 -0.43
C HIS A 97 13.30 11.16 0.32
N THR A 98 13.29 12.31 -0.34
CA THR A 98 12.84 13.59 0.23
C THR A 98 11.39 13.83 -0.17
N GLY A 99 10.53 14.11 0.81
CA GLY A 99 9.13 14.43 0.58
C GLY A 99 8.95 15.86 0.09
N SER A 100 7.73 16.23 -0.29
CA SER A 100 7.40 17.61 -0.68
C SER A 100 7.66 18.63 0.44
N ASN A 101 7.74 18.18 1.69
CA ASN A 101 8.00 18.99 2.88
C ASN A 101 9.41 18.85 3.48
N GLY A 102 10.32 18.17 2.77
CA GLY A 102 11.73 18.01 3.19
C GLY A 102 12.00 16.73 3.97
#